data_AF-A0A853ZTH5-F1
#
_entry.id   AF-A0A853ZTH5-F1
#
_cell.length_a   1.000
_cell.length_b   1.000
_cell.length_c   1.000
_cell.angle_alpha   90.00
_cell.angle_beta   90.00
_cell.angle_gamma   90.00
#
_symmetry.space_group_name_H-M   'P 1'
#
loop_
_entity.id
_entity.type
_entity.pdbx_description
1 polymer ?
#
loop_
_entity_poly.entity_id
_entity_poly.type
_entity_poly.pdbx_seq_one_letter_code
_entity_poly.pdbx_strand_id
1 'polypeptide(L)' 'MVIGIPFLWLFLFFMLPFFIVLKISFAEADVAIPPYTEIYSYVDQKIQLLLNLGNFAMLGDDELYIAAYL' A
#
# COMPACT_ATOMS: atom_id res chain seq x y z
N MET A 1 -32.37 7.25 -2.85
CA MET A 1 -30.89 7.19 -2.80
C MET A 1 -30.27 8.49 -2.24
N VAL A 2 -30.81 9.09 -1.16
CA VAL A 2 -30.25 10.35 -0.60
C VAL A 2 -29.07 10.09 0.35
N ILE A 3 -29.09 8.96 1.06
CA ILE A 3 -28.04 8.59 2.03
C ILE A 3 -26.78 7.98 1.39
N GLY A 4 -26.88 7.45 0.17
CA GLY A 4 -25.76 6.75 -0.46
C GLY A 4 -24.54 7.63 -0.72
N ILE A 5 -24.76 8.89 -1.12
CA ILE A 5 -23.68 9.84 -1.42
C ILE A 5 -22.88 10.19 -0.14
N PRO A 6 -23.50 10.58 0.98
CA PRO A 6 -22.78 10.76 2.25
C PRO A 6 -21.98 9.54 2.70
N PHE A 7 -22.54 8.33 2.60
CA PHE A 7 -21.85 7.11 3.01
C PHE A 7 -20.66 6.77 2.11
N LEU A 8 -20.79 6.95 0.80
CA LEU A 8 -19.66 6.77 -0.13
C LEU A 8 -18.52 7.73 0.20
N TRP A 9 -18.85 8.99 0.50
CA TRP A 9 -17.86 9.98 0.91
C TRP A 9 -17.13 9.54 2.18
N LEU A 10 -17.88 9.18 3.23
CA LEU A 10 -17.28 8.68 4.48
C LEU A 10 -16.40 7.44 4.25
N PHE A 11 -16.87 6.51 3.43
CA PHE A 11 -16.10 5.30 3.11
C PHE A 11 -14.79 5.61 2.39
N LEU A 12 -14.79 6.51 1.39
CA LEU A 12 -13.56 6.87 0.67
C LEU A 12 -12.52 7.50 1.60
N PHE A 13 -12.94 8.43 2.47
CA PHE A 13 -12.02 9.05 3.41
C PHE A 13 -11.58 8.12 4.54
N PHE A 14 -12.45 7.20 4.95
CA PHE A 14 -12.10 6.13 5.87
C PHE A 14 -11.02 5.20 5.26
N MET A 15 -11.15 4.86 3.97
CA MET A 15 -10.22 3.95 3.28
C MET A 15 -8.91 4.61 2.86
N LEU A 16 -8.85 5.94 2.75
CA LEU A 16 -7.66 6.68 2.34
C LEU A 16 -6.38 6.28 3.10
N PRO A 17 -6.33 6.25 4.46
CA PRO A 17 -5.13 5.80 5.18
C PRO A 17 -4.73 4.36 4.85
N PHE A 18 -5.68 3.46 4.61
CA PHE A 18 -5.40 2.06 4.24
C PHE A 18 -4.76 1.98 2.86
N PHE A 19 -5.22 2.78 1.89
CA PHE A 19 -4.59 2.83 0.56
C PHE A 19 -3.17 3.40 0.61
N ILE A 20 -2.91 4.36 1.49
CA ILE A 20 -1.55 4.89 1.71
C ILE A 20 -0.64 3.79 2.25
N VAL A 21 -1.05 3.08 3.30
CA VAL A 21 -0.27 1.97 3.87
C VAL A 21 -0.09 0.84 2.85
N LEU A 22 -1.13 0.52 2.07
CA LEU A 22 -1.05 -0.48 1.02
C LEU A 22 -0.01 -0.11 -0.04
N LYS A 23 0.00 1.14 -0.53
CA LYS A 23 1.04 1.62 -1.46
C LYS A 23 2.44 1.41 -0.87
N ILE A 24 2.64 1.86 0.37
CA ILE A 24 3.94 1.79 1.06
C ILE A 24 4.38 0.34 1.29
N SER A 25 3.44 -0.57 1.56
CA SER A 25 3.76 -2.00 1.77
C SER A 25 4.40 -2.68 0.56
N PHE A 26 4.17 -2.15 -0.66
CA PHE A 26 4.80 -2.61 -1.89
C PHE A 26 6.04 -1.77 -2.29
N ALA A 27 6.36 -0.71 -1.58
CA ALA A 27 7.52 0.13 -1.88
C ALA A 27 8.80 -0.39 -1.24
N GLU A 28 9.94 0.06 -1.75
CA GLU A 28 11.24 -0.12 -1.12
C GLU A 28 11.54 1.08 -0.22
N ALA A 29 12.25 0.84 0.88
CA ALA A 29 12.76 1.93 1.73
C ALA A 29 13.87 2.67 0.98
N ASP A 30 13.81 4.00 0.98
CA ASP A 30 14.79 4.83 0.29
C ASP A 30 15.20 6.03 1.17
N VAL A 31 16.44 6.49 0.99
CA VAL A 31 16.98 7.67 1.69
C VAL A 31 16.52 8.93 0.95
N ALA A 32 15.21 9.15 0.95
CA ALA A 32 14.54 10.24 0.25
C ALA A 32 13.41 10.85 1.12
N ILE A 33 12.79 11.91 0.61
CA ILE A 33 11.57 12.48 1.18
C ILE A 33 10.51 12.44 0.07
N PRO A 34 9.47 11.59 0.17
CA PRO A 34 9.18 10.64 1.26
C PRO A 34 10.18 9.46 1.35
N PRO A 35 10.29 8.75 2.48
CA PRO A 35 11.31 7.71 2.73
C PRO A 35 10.94 6.35 2.11
N TYR A 36 10.35 6.35 0.91
CA TYR A 36 9.97 5.16 0.17
C TYR A 36 9.97 5.44 -1.34
N THR A 37 10.18 4.42 -2.15
CA THR A 37 10.18 4.54 -3.61
C THR A 37 8.77 4.68 -4.19
N GLU A 38 8.66 5.27 -5.38
CA GLU A 38 7.42 5.23 -6.16
C GLU A 38 7.24 3.85 -6.79
N ILE A 39 6.03 3.29 -6.68
CA ILE A 39 5.72 1.95 -7.19
C ILE A 39 5.20 1.98 -8.63
N TYR A 40 4.87 3.15 -9.16
CA TYR A 40 4.42 3.29 -10.54
C TYR A 40 5.05 4.50 -11.23
N SER A 41 5.25 4.40 -12.54
CA SER A 41 5.68 5.50 -13.38
C SER A 41 4.92 5.50 -14.70
N TYR A 42 4.78 6.69 -15.29
CA TYR A 42 4.19 6.85 -16.61
C TYR A 42 5.15 7.63 -17.50
N VAL A 43 5.75 6.93 -18.46
CA VAL A 43 6.77 7.47 -19.37
C VAL A 43 6.51 6.90 -20.76
N ASP A 44 6.62 7.72 -21.80
CA ASP A 44 6.43 7.31 -23.21
C ASP A 44 5.15 6.51 -23.47
N GLN A 45 4.03 6.96 -22.89
CA GLN A 45 2.72 6.30 -22.98
C GLN A 45 2.68 4.88 -22.41
N LYS A 46 3.63 4.51 -21.55
CA LYS A 46 3.68 3.22 -20.86
C LYS A 46 3.54 3.43 -19.35
N ILE A 47 2.71 2.60 -18.74
CA ILE A 47 2.60 2.46 -17.29
C ILE A 47 3.58 1.37 -16.87
N GLN A 48 4.47 1.67 -15.94
CA GLN A 48 5.32 0.69 -15.27
C GLN A 48 4.87 0.57 -13.81
N LEU A 49 4.90 -0.67 -13.29
CA LEU A 49 4.55 -0.99 -11.92
C LEU A 49 5.66 -1.86 -11.33
N LEU A 50 6.29 -1.39 -10.26
CA LEU A 50 7.32 -2.09 -9.50
C LEU A 50 6.78 -2.36 -8.10
N LEU A 51 6.65 -3.65 -7.75
CA LEU A 51 6.11 -4.10 -6.47
C LEU A 51 7.15 -4.92 -5.73
N ASN A 52 7.51 -4.50 -4.52
CA ASN A 52 8.37 -5.26 -3.63
C ASN A 52 7.53 -6.31 -2.87
N LEU A 53 7.44 -7.50 -3.43
CA LEU A 53 6.80 -8.66 -2.77
C LEU A 53 7.66 -9.26 -1.67
N GLY A 54 8.96 -8.93 -1.61
CA GLY A 54 9.88 -9.39 -0.58
C GLY A 54 9.46 -8.95 0.82
N ASN A 55 8.86 -7.75 0.95
CA ASN A 55 8.30 -7.27 2.22
C ASN A 55 7.29 -8.25 2.83
N PHE A 56 6.47 -8.92 2.00
CA PHE A 56 5.48 -9.89 2.47
C PHE A 56 6.10 -11.26 2.74
N ALA A 57 7.04 -11.68 1.90
CA ALA A 57 7.75 -12.94 2.09
C ALA A 57 8.49 -12.94 3.45
N MET A 58 9.15 -11.84 3.81
CA MET A 58 9.83 -11.69 5.10
C MET A 58 8.90 -11.89 6.30
N LEU A 59 7.65 -11.45 6.23
CA LEU A 59 6.66 -11.67 7.30
C LEU A 59 6.22 -13.13 7.40
N GLY A 60 6.16 -13.83 6.26
CA GLY A 60 5.85 -15.26 6.21
C GLY A 60 6.98 -16.16 6.70
N ASP A 61 8.22 -15.69 6.64
CA ASP A 61 9.39 -16.43 7.15
C ASP A 61 9.67 -16.13 8.64
N ASP A 62 9.01 -15.14 9.24
CA ASP A 62 9.17 -14.78 10.65
C ASP A 62 8.25 -15.62 11.55
N GLU A 63 8.85 -16.60 12.25
CA GLU A 63 8.13 -17.49 13.18
C GLU A 63 7.39 -16.74 14.28
N LEU A 64 7.95 -15.64 14.80
CA LEU A 64 7.33 -14.85 15.86
C LEU A 64 6.12 -14.08 15.32
N TYR A 65 6.24 -13.53 14.11
CA TYR A 65 5.13 -12.87 13.43
C TYR A 65 3.96 -13.84 13.25
N ILE A 66 4.21 -15.05 12.75
CA ILE A 66 3.17 -16.08 12.58
C ILE A 66 2.55 -16.46 13.93
N ALA A 67 3.38 -16.69 14.96
CA ALA A 67 2.91 -17.10 16.28
C ALA A 67 1.97 -16.06 16.93
N ALA A 68 2.09 -14.77 16.61
CA ALA A 68 1.22 -13.72 17.15
C ALA A 68 -0.22 -13.78 16.60
N TYR A 69 -0.48 -14.51 15.51
CA TYR A 69 -1.80 -14.67 14.90
C TYR A 69 -2.48 -16.01 15.23
N LEU A 70 -1.84 -16.89 16.02
CA LEU A 70 -2.36 -18.19 16.48
C LEU A 70 -2.77 -18.14 17.95
#